data_AF-A0A645FTZ8-F1
#
_entry.id   AF-A0A645FTZ8-F1
#
_cell.length_a   1.000
_cell.length_b   1.000
_cell.length_c   1.000
_cell.angle_alpha   90.00
_cell.angle_beta   90.00
_cell.angle_gamma   90.00
#
_symmetry.space_group_name_H-M   'P 1'
#
loop_
_entity.id
_entity.type
_entity.pdbx_description
1 polymer ?
#
loop_
_entity_poly.entity_id
_entity_poly.type
_entity_poly.pdbx_seq_one_letter_code
_entity_poly.pdbx_strand_id
1 'polypeptide(L)' 'MNGVGLKKAQAIVSYREEYGPFKTVEDLKQVPGMGSSLVERNLAFLTL' A
#
# COMPACT_ATOMS: atom_id res chain seq x y z
N MET A 1 1.61 11.74 -0.35
CA MET A 1 0.70 10.57 -0.39
C MET A 1 -0.68 11.03 0.04
N ASN A 2 -1.68 10.94 -0.84
CA ASN A 2 -3.04 11.38 -0.54
C ASN A 2 -3.93 10.19 -0.19
N GLY A 3 -4.75 10.31 0.87
CA GLY A 3 -5.70 9.27 1.29
C GLY A 3 -5.12 8.16 2.17
N VAL A 4 -3.81 8.18 2.45
CA VAL A 4 -3.12 7.24 3.33
C VAL A 4 -2.89 7.88 4.69
N GLY A 5 -3.84 7.65 5.60
CA GLY A 5 -3.71 8.03 7.02
C GLY A 5 -3.10 6.90 7.86
N LEU A 6 -2.92 7.15 9.16
CA LEU A 6 -2.25 6.23 10.11
C LEU A 6 -2.73 4.78 10.02
N LYS A 7 -4.05 4.53 9.97
CA LYS A 7 -4.59 3.16 9.88
C LYS A 7 -4.13 2.42 8.62
N LYS A 8 -4.07 3.11 7.48
CA LYS A 8 -3.62 2.51 6.21
C LYS A 8 -2.11 2.33 6.19
N ALA A 9 -1.36 3.30 6.73
CA ALA A 9 0.09 3.16 6.89
C ALA A 9 0.43 1.95 7.76
N GLN A 10 -0.27 1.77 8.89
CA GLN A 10 -0.11 0.60 9.74
C GLN A 10 -0.44 -0.70 9.01
N ALA A 11 -1.52 -0.73 8.23
CA ALA A 11 -1.88 -1.90 7.43
C ALA A 11 -0.79 -2.28 6.42
N ILE A 12 -0.15 -1.30 5.77
CA ILE A 12 0.97 -1.55 4.84
C ILE A 12 2.15 -2.19 5.58
N VAL A 13 2.53 -1.65 6.74
CA VAL A 13 3.63 -2.17 7.56
C VAL A 13 3.31 -3.60 8.03
N SER A 14 2.14 -3.82 8.61
CA SER A 14 1.74 -5.14 9.12
C SER A 14 1.68 -6.18 8.01
N TYR A 15 1.13 -5.83 6.83
CA TYR A 15 1.14 -6.74 5.68
C TYR A 15 2.57 -7.09 5.24
N ARG A 16 3.47 -6.10 5.20
CA ARG A 16 4.88 -6.35 4.83
C ARG A 16 5.59 -7.24 5.85
N GLU A 17 5.28 -7.10 7.13
CA GLU A 17 5.85 -7.93 8.20
C GLU A 17 5.34 -9.37 8.14
N GLU A 18 4.07 -9.58 7.79
CA GLU A 18 3.43 -10.89 7.72
C GLU A 18 3.76 -11.65 6.43
N TYR A 19 3.73 -10.98 5.29
CA TYR A 19 3.86 -11.59 3.96
C TYR A 19 5.20 -11.33 3.28
N GLY A 20 6.05 -10.50 3.88
CA GLY A 20 7.34 -10.08 3.32
C GLY A 20 7.26 -8.83 2.43
N PRO A 21 8.36 -8.46 1.78
CA PRO A 21 8.41 -7.26 0.94
C PRO A 21 7.48 -7.36 -0.27
N PHE A 22 6.89 -6.22 -0.65
CA PHE A 22 6.15 -6.08 -1.90
C PHE A 22 7.09 -6.29 -3.09
N LYS A 23 6.64 -7.06 -4.09
CA LYS A 23 7.42 -7.33 -5.32
C LYS A 23 7.03 -6.39 -6.44
N THR A 24 5.80 -5.89 -6.40
CA THR A 24 5.21 -4.97 -7.37
C THR A 24 4.44 -3.88 -6.63
N VAL A 25 4.22 -2.74 -7.29
CA VAL A 25 3.40 -1.65 -6.71
C VAL A 25 1.94 -2.12 -6.59
N GLU A 26 1.51 -3.02 -7.48
CA GLU A 26 0.19 -3.64 -7.49
C GLU A 26 -0.06 -4.49 -6.24
N ASP A 27 0.98 -5.04 -5.61
CA ASP A 27 0.83 -5.82 -4.37
C ASP A 27 0.26 -4.99 -3.22
N LEU A 28 0.40 -3.66 -3.26
CA LEU A 28 -0.26 -2.78 -2.30
C LEU A 28 -1.79 -2.89 -2.34
N LYS A 29 -2.39 -3.36 -3.44
CA LYS A 29 -3.83 -3.61 -3.56
C LYS A 29 -4.31 -4.77 -2.68
N GLN A 30 -3.39 -5.63 -2.22
CA GLN A 30 -3.69 -6.75 -1.32
C GLN A 30 -3.78 -6.30 0.15
N VAL A 31 -3.28 -5.10 0.47
CA VAL A 31 -3.34 -4.56 1.83
C VAL A 31 -4.77 -4.13 2.17
N PRO A 32 -5.35 -4.58 3.30
CA PRO A 32 -6.69 -4.16 3.70
C PRO A 32 -6.85 -2.64 3.77
N GLY A 33 -7.79 -2.10 2.99
CA GLY A 33 -8.05 -0.65 2.92
C GLY A 33 -7.17 0.12 1.93
N MET A 34 -6.26 -0.55 1.19
CA MET A 34 -5.52 0.00 0.06
C MET A 34 -6.17 -0.45 -1.26
N GLY A 35 -7.35 0.08 -1.59
CA GLY A 35 -8.03 -0.25 -2.85
C GLY A 35 -7.33 0.32 -4.09
N SER A 36 -7.71 -0.17 -5.28
CA SER A 36 -7.13 0.21 -6.57
C SER A 36 -7.09 1.73 -6.79
N SER A 37 -8.16 2.45 -6.49
CA SER A 37 -8.23 3.91 -6.68
C SER A 37 -7.22 4.69 -5.84
N LEU A 38 -6.90 4.17 -4.65
CA LEU A 38 -5.93 4.80 -3.76
C LEU A 38 -4.50 4.53 -4.23
N VAL A 39 -4.24 3.29 -4.67
CA VAL A 39 -2.94 2.92 -5.25
C VAL A 39 -2.69 3.72 -6.53
N GLU A 40 -3.65 3.73 -7.45
CA GLU A 40 -3.60 4.44 -8.73
C GLU A 40 -3.31 5.94 -8.55
N ARG A 41 -4.01 6.61 -7.63
CA ARG A 41 -3.78 8.03 -7.32
C ARG A 41 -2.37 8.31 -6.80
N ASN A 42 -1.71 7.32 -6.20
CA ASN A 42 -0.39 7.48 -5.60
C ASN A 42 0.74 6.85 -6.42
N LEU A 43 0.46 6.25 -7.59
CA LEU A 43 1.46 5.55 -8.42
C LEU A 43 2.72 6.38 -8.68
N ALA A 44 2.57 7.67 -8.99
CA ALA A 44 3.69 8.58 -9.25
C ALA A 44 4.63 8.79 -8.03
N PHE A 45 4.20 8.39 -6.83
CA PHE A 45 4.94 8.54 -5.58
C PHE A 45 5.35 7.19 -4.97
N LEU A 46 5.08 6.08 -5.64
CA LEU A 46 5.36 4.73 -5.15
C LEU A 46 6.60 4.18 -5.88
N THR A 47 7.55 3.68 -5.10
CA THR A 47 8.76 3.01 -5.57
C THR A 47 8.99 1.76 -4.72
N LEU A 48 9.61 0.73 -5.28
CA LEU A 48 9.95 -0.51 -4.59
C LEU A 48 11.35 -0.44 -3.99
#